data_AF-A0A941PSN5-F1
#
_entry.id   AF-A0A941PSN5-F1
#
_cell.length_a   1.000
_cell.length_b   1.000
_cell.length_c   1.000
_cell.angle_alpha   90.00
_cell.angle_beta   90.00
_cell.angle_gamma   90.00
#
_symmetry.space_group_name_H-M   'P 1'
#
loop_
_entity.id
_entity.type
_entity.pdbx_description
1 polymer ?
#
loop_
_entity_poly.entity_id
_entity_poly.type
_entity_poly.pdbx_seq_one_letter_code
_entity_poly.pdbx_strand_id
1 'polypeptide(L)' 'MASALTEKLTRLVKEMRGQARITESNVQDMLREVRMALLEADVALPVVRDFIARVKEKALGQEVLGSL' A
#
# COMPACT_ATOMS: atom_id res chain seq x y z
N MET A 1 19.67 -2.73 9.60
CA MET A 1 18.98 -3.30 8.41
C MET A 1 17.44 -3.21 8.49
N ALA A 2 16.79 -3.17 9.67
CA ALA A 2 15.33 -2.95 9.77
C ALA A 2 14.88 -1.47 9.64
N SER A 3 15.80 -0.52 9.72
CA SER A 3 15.52 0.92 9.74
C SER A 3 15.09 1.48 8.38
N ALA A 4 15.75 1.09 7.30
CA ALA A 4 15.49 1.63 5.96
C ALA A 4 14.09 1.27 5.43
N LEU A 5 13.62 0.04 5.70
CA LEU A 5 12.25 -0.37 5.36
C LEU A 5 11.22 0.43 6.15
N THR A 6 11.46 0.60 7.44
CA THR A 6 10.58 1.34 8.34
C THR A 6 10.44 2.80 7.91
N GLU A 7 11.53 3.44 7.49
CA GLU A 7 11.52 4.81 6.96
C GLU A 7 10.75 4.92 5.64
N LYS A 8 10.99 4.03 4.66
CA LYS A 8 10.25 4.02 3.39
C LYS A 8 8.74 3.83 3.63
N LEU A 9 8.36 2.86 4.47
CA LEU A 9 6.96 2.56 4.74
C LEU A 9 6.26 3.72 5.46
N THR A 10 6.95 4.36 6.41
CA THR A 10 6.43 5.53 7.14
C THR A 10 6.20 6.71 6.20
N ARG A 11 7.10 6.93 5.22
CA ARG A 11 6.96 7.98 4.23
C ARG A 11 5.76 7.76 3.31
N LEU A 12 5.60 6.53 2.80
CA LEU A 12 4.47 6.14 1.96
C LEU A 12 3.12 6.28 2.69
N VAL A 13 3.04 5.88 3.97
CA VAL A 13 1.82 6.04 4.77
C VAL A 13 1.49 7.51 5.01
N LYS A 14 2.50 8.38 5.20
CA LYS A 14 2.30 9.83 5.32
C LYS A 14 1.79 10.44 4.02
N GLU A 15 2.36 10.05 2.88
CA GLU A 15 1.90 10.51 1.57
C GLU A 15 0.47 10.05 1.29
N MET A 16 0.13 8.80 1.61
CA MET A 16 -1.23 8.28 1.47
C MET A 16 -2.25 9.06 2.31
N ARG A 17 -1.92 9.35 3.58
CA ARG A 17 -2.77 10.14 4.48
C ARG A 17 -2.87 11.62 4.10
N GLY A 18 -1.87 12.14 3.38
CA GLY A 18 -1.83 13.52 2.90
C GLY A 18 -2.67 13.77 1.65
N GLN A 19 -3.11 12.72 0.95
CA GLN A 19 -4.04 12.85 -0.17
C GLN A 19 -5.47 13.02 0.37
N ALA A 20 -6.11 14.15 0.00
CA ALA A 20 -7.45 14.54 0.47
C ALA A 20 -8.56 13.56 0.06
N ARG A 21 -8.28 12.67 -0.89
CA ARG A 21 -9.17 11.59 -1.32
C ARG A 21 -8.31 10.42 -1.79
N ILE A 22 -8.62 9.23 -1.31
CA ILE A 22 -8.09 8.03 -1.92
C ILE A 22 -8.93 7.82 -3.20
N THR A 23 -8.28 7.37 -4.27
CA THR A 23 -8.91 7.16 -5.58
C THR A 23 -8.38 5.86 -6.13
N GLU A 24 -9.14 5.17 -6.96
CA GLU A 24 -8.69 3.86 -7.46
C GLU A 24 -7.34 3.95 -8.19
N SER A 25 -7.07 5.07 -8.88
CA SER A 25 -5.79 5.26 -9.58
C SER A 25 -4.62 5.45 -8.59
N ASN A 26 -4.78 6.29 -7.55
CA ASN A 26 -3.70 6.51 -6.58
C ASN A 26 -3.40 5.25 -5.76
N VAL A 27 -4.42 4.45 -5.41
CA VAL A 27 -4.23 3.17 -4.73
C VAL A 27 -3.45 2.20 -5.60
N GLN A 28 -3.78 2.11 -6.89
CA GLN A 28 -3.07 1.21 -7.80
C GLN A 28 -1.60 1.58 -7.95
N ASP A 29 -1.29 2.86 -8.09
CA ASP A 29 0.09 3.35 -8.21
C ASP A 29 0.89 3.06 -6.92
N MET A 30 0.30 3.34 -5.75
CA MET A 30 0.94 3.04 -4.46
C MET A 30 1.16 1.53 -4.24
N LEU A 31 0.18 0.69 -4.58
CA LEU A 31 0.32 -0.76 -4.47
C LEU A 31 1.44 -1.31 -5.36
N ARG A 32 1.68 -0.67 -6.51
CA ARG A 32 2.78 -1.05 -7.40
C ARG A 32 4.14 -0.77 -6.75
N GLU A 33 4.32 0.39 -6.11
CA GLU A 33 5.55 0.71 -5.38
C GLU A 33 5.78 -0.21 -4.19
N VAL A 34 4.73 -0.47 -3.40
CA VAL A 34 4.78 -1.39 -2.26
C VAL A 34 5.18 -2.80 -2.71
N ARG A 35 4.63 -3.29 -3.83
CA ARG A 35 5.02 -4.58 -4.40
C ARG A 35 6.52 -4.64 -4.74
N MET A 36 7.06 -3.59 -5.37
CA MET A 36 8.50 -3.52 -5.68
C MET A 36 9.35 -3.55 -4.41
N ALA A 37 9.00 -2.74 -3.40
CA ALA A 37 9.73 -2.69 -2.13
C ALA A 37 9.72 -4.03 -1.39
N LEU A 38 8.62 -4.79 -1.46
CA LEU A 38 8.54 -6.11 -0.83
C LEU A 38 9.41 -7.15 -1.58
N LEU A 39 9.44 -7.10 -2.91
CA LEU A 39 10.31 -7.99 -3.69
C LEU A 39 11.80 -7.67 -3.50
N GLU A 40 12.16 -6.39 -3.40
CA GLU A 40 13.53 -5.94 -3.07
C GLU A 40 14.00 -6.40 -1.68
N ALA A 41 13.05 -6.66 -0.78
CA ALA A 41 13.32 -7.10 0.59
C ALA A 41 13.31 -8.65 0.74
N ASP A 42 13.47 -9.38 -0.36
CA ASP A 42 13.46 -10.86 -0.42
C ASP A 42 12.16 -11.50 0.12
N VAL A 43 11.02 -10.80 0.01
CA VAL A 43 9.72 -11.36 0.39
C VAL A 43 9.21 -12.30 -0.70
N ALA A 44 8.79 -13.50 -0.31
CA ALA A 44 8.27 -14.50 -1.22
C ALA A 44 7.02 -14.02 -1.98
N LEU A 45 6.96 -14.29 -3.29
CA LEU A 45 5.88 -13.87 -4.17
C LEU A 45 4.45 -14.21 -3.67
N PRO A 46 4.18 -15.38 -3.08
CA PRO A 46 2.85 -15.66 -2.52
C PRO A 46 2.45 -14.67 -1.42
N VAL A 47 3.38 -14.33 -0.53
CA VAL A 47 3.15 -13.37 0.58
C VAL A 47 2.86 -11.98 0.03
N VAL A 48 3.62 -11.55 -0.98
CA VAL A 48 3.41 -10.25 -1.63
C VAL A 48 2.03 -10.17 -2.29
N ARG A 49 1.61 -11.22 -2.99
CA ARG A 49 0.29 -11.28 -3.64
C ARG A 49 -0.85 -11.17 -2.63
N ASP A 50 -0.78 -11.95 -1.55
CA ASP A 50 -1.81 -11.96 -0.51
C ASP A 50 -1.87 -10.63 0.23
N PHE A 51 -0.71 -10.02 0.51
CA PHE A 51 -0.62 -8.71 1.14
C PHE A 51 -1.29 -7.63 0.28
N ILE A 52 -0.92 -7.53 -1.00
CA ILE A 52 -1.47 -6.54 -1.93
C ILE A 52 -2.98 -6.73 -2.11
N ALA A 53 -3.47 -7.97 -2.21
CA ALA A 53 -4.89 -8.27 -2.33
C ALA A 53 -5.69 -7.75 -1.11
N ARG A 54 -5.21 -8.03 0.11
CA ARG A 54 -5.85 -7.56 1.35
C ARG A 54 -5.83 -6.04 1.48
N VAL A 55 -4.75 -5.38 1.08
CA VAL A 55 -4.66 -3.91 1.13
C VAL A 55 -5.61 -3.29 0.10
N LYS A 56 -5.69 -3.83 -1.12
CA LYS A 56 -6.62 -3.38 -2.15
C LYS A 56 -8.08 -3.50 -1.69
N GLU A 57 -8.45 -4.65 -1.12
CA GLU A 57 -9.78 -4.89 -0.58
C GLU A 57 -10.16 -3.89 0.51
N LYS A 58 -9.24 -3.60 1.44
CA LYS A 58 -9.48 -2.61 2.51
C LYS A 58 -9.55 -1.18 1.99
N ALA A 59 -8.68 -0.81 1.05
CA ALA A 59 -8.65 0.54 0.49
C ALA A 59 -9.95 0.84 -0.27
N LEU A 60 -10.39 -0.08 -1.14
CA LEU A 60 -11.65 0.09 -1.89
C LEU A 60 -12.88 -0.14 -1.01
N GLY A 61 -12.83 -1.11 -0.09
CA GLY A 61 -13.95 -1.47 0.78
C GLY A 61 -14.24 -0.44 1.88
N GLN A 62 -13.24 0.29 2.38
CA GLN A 62 -13.46 1.37 3.35
C GLN A 62 -13.93 2.67 2.71
N GLU A 63 -13.56 2.97 1.46
CA GLU A 63 -14.03 4.19 0.77
C GLU A 63 -15.51 4.15 0.38
N VAL A 64 -16.08 2.97 0.11
CA VAL A 64 -17.51 2.85 -0.21
C VAL A 64 -18.39 3.10 1.02
N LEU A 65 -17.93 2.76 2.23
CA LEU A 65 -18.69 2.95 3.47
C LEU A 65 -18.57 4.36 4.07
N GLY A 66 -17.55 5.13 3.70
CA GLY A 66 -17.38 6.53 4.13
C GLY A 66 -17.95 7.56 3.15
N SER A 67 -18.46 7.12 2.00
CA SER A 67 -18.99 7.98 0.92
C SER A 67 -20.52 7.89 0.74
N LEU A 68 -21.23 7.24 1.67
CA LEU A 68 -22.69 7.20 1.75
C LEU A 68 -23.17 8.09 2.89
#